data_AF-A0AAN0ND84-F1
#
_entry.id   AF-A0AAN0ND84-F1
#
_cell.length_a   1.000
_cell.length_b   1.000
_cell.length_c   1.000
_cell.angle_alpha   90.00
_cell.angle_beta   90.00
_cell.angle_gamma   90.00
#
_symmetry.space_group_name_H-M   'P 1'
#
loop_
_entity.id
_entity.type
_entity.pdbx_description
1 polymer ?
#
loop_
_entity_poly.entity_id
_entity_poly.type
_entity_poly.pdbx_seq_one_letter_code
_entity_poly.pdbx_strand_id
1 'polypeptide(L)'
;MDEKAPLIKAMDALSEQATRVVHALGDKSVTSVRAMVGLEQEYFLVNSETFQARDDLKFTGRTLLGHEIPKDQEHVGHYFGAIPAKVIDYMEAVNEELWKLGIHAKVEHNEVSPHSLKLL
;
A
#
# COMPACT_ATOMS: atom_id res chain seq x y z
N MET A 1 8.45 19.53 -5.52
CA MET A 1 9.75 19.12 -6.10
C MET A 1 9.57 17.73 -6.69
N ASP A 2 10.39 17.35 -7.67
CA ASP A 2 10.37 16.00 -8.25
C ASP A 2 11.19 15.02 -7.40
N GLU A 3 10.60 13.87 -7.05
CA GLU A 3 11.26 12.81 -6.28
C GLU A 3 11.88 11.73 -7.18
N LYS A 4 11.52 11.69 -8.47
CA LYS A 4 12.00 10.69 -9.41
C LYS A 4 13.49 10.84 -9.70
N ALA A 5 13.95 12.05 -10.01
CA ALA A 5 15.35 12.29 -10.33
C ALA A 5 16.30 11.95 -9.16
N PRO A 6 16.02 12.34 -7.90
CA PRO A 6 16.77 11.87 -6.74
C PRO A 6 16.79 10.35 -6.59
N LEU A 7 15.64 9.67 -6.76
CA LEU A 7 15.55 8.21 -6.64
C LEU A 7 16.41 7.47 -7.68
N ILE A 8 16.37 7.88 -8.94
CA ILE A 8 17.17 7.25 -10.01
C ILE A 8 18.67 7.38 -9.69
N LYS A 9 19.12 8.57 -9.27
CA LYS A 9 20.53 8.78 -8.89
C LYS A 9 20.94 7.91 -7.70
N ALA A 10 20.05 7.72 -6.74
CA ALA A 10 20.31 6.83 -5.60
C ALA A 10 20.42 5.37 -6.04
N MET A 11 19.59 4.92 -6.98
CA MET A 11 19.66 3.56 -7.54
C MET A 11 20.96 3.32 -8.32
N ASP A 12 21.42 4.29 -9.10
CA ASP A 12 22.68 4.19 -9.84
C ASP A 12 23.88 4.09 -8.89
N ALA A 13 23.92 4.96 -7.87
CA ALA A 13 24.95 4.94 -6.84
C ALA A 13 24.96 3.60 -6.08
N LEU A 14 23.78 3.06 -5.75
CA LEU A 14 23.64 1.77 -5.09
C LEU A 14 24.17 0.62 -5.97
N SER A 15 23.82 0.61 -7.25
CA SER A 15 24.29 -0.42 -8.20
C SER A 15 25.82 -0.42 -8.29
N GLU A 16 26.45 0.74 -8.42
CA GLU A 16 27.91 0.85 -8.52
C GLU A 16 28.60 0.24 -7.29
N GLN A 17 28.16 0.63 -6.09
CA GLN A 17 28.77 0.13 -4.86
C GLN A 17 28.48 -1.35 -4.61
N ALA A 18 27.27 -1.81 -4.92
CA ALA A 18 26.91 -3.21 -4.81
C ALA A 18 27.73 -4.10 -5.75
N THR A 19 27.95 -3.68 -7.00
CA THR A 19 28.80 -4.42 -7.95
C THR A 19 30.25 -4.53 -7.43
N ARG A 20 30.81 -3.48 -6.83
CA ARG A 20 32.15 -3.54 -6.21
C ARG A 20 32.23 -4.59 -5.11
N VAL A 21 31.20 -4.72 -4.28
CA VAL A 21 31.12 -5.73 -3.22
C VAL A 21 31.02 -7.13 -3.83
N VAL A 22 30.13 -7.35 -4.79
CA VAL A 22 29.98 -8.65 -5.46
C VAL A 22 31.29 -9.09 -6.12
N HIS A 23 31.99 -8.16 -6.75
CA HIS A 23 33.32 -8.41 -7.32
C HIS A 23 34.35 -8.80 -6.25
N ALA A 24 34.32 -8.16 -5.07
CA ALA A 24 35.20 -8.52 -3.97
C ALA A 24 34.88 -9.92 -3.41
N LEU A 25 33.62 -10.37 -3.52
CA LEU A 25 33.17 -11.71 -3.13
C LEU A 25 33.48 -12.79 -4.18
N GLY A 26 34.04 -12.43 -5.34
CA GLY A 26 34.63 -13.36 -6.30
C GLY A 26 33.92 -13.45 -7.64
N ASP A 27 32.72 -12.90 -7.78
CA ASP A 27 32.02 -12.87 -9.07
C ASP A 27 32.32 -11.57 -9.83
N LYS A 28 33.25 -11.64 -10.79
CA LYS A 28 33.65 -10.51 -11.64
C LYS A 28 32.76 -10.33 -12.87
N SER A 29 31.84 -11.26 -13.14
CA SER A 29 31.00 -11.25 -14.34
C SER A 29 29.79 -10.31 -14.21
N VAL A 30 29.39 -10.00 -12.97
CA VAL A 30 28.26 -9.10 -12.68
C VAL A 30 28.59 -7.67 -13.12
N THR A 31 27.74 -7.09 -13.96
CA THR A 31 27.93 -5.74 -14.52
C THR A 31 27.07 -4.67 -13.85
N SER A 32 25.99 -5.06 -13.16
CA SER A 32 25.09 -4.15 -12.45
C SER A 32 24.28 -4.91 -11.40
N VAL A 33 23.74 -4.18 -10.43
CA VAL A 33 22.82 -4.70 -9.41
C VAL A 33 21.56 -3.85 -9.41
N ARG A 34 20.39 -4.48 -9.57
CA ARG A 34 19.11 -3.79 -9.60
C ARG A 34 18.37 -3.96 -8.28
N ALA A 35 18.06 -2.86 -7.61
CA ALA A 35 17.16 -2.86 -6.47
C ALA A 35 15.72 -3.10 -6.95
N MET A 36 15.00 -3.97 -6.24
CA MET A 36 13.59 -4.27 -6.46
C MET A 36 12.81 -3.89 -5.20
N VAL A 37 11.60 -3.37 -5.37
CA VAL A 37 10.70 -3.03 -4.26
C VAL A 37 9.36 -3.71 -4.48
N GLY A 38 8.86 -4.39 -3.43
CA GLY A 38 7.46 -4.82 -3.35
C GLY A 38 6.73 -3.83 -2.45
N LEU A 39 5.79 -3.09 -3.02
CA LEU A 39 5.01 -2.12 -2.26
C LEU A 39 3.78 -2.81 -1.68
N GLU A 40 3.42 -2.44 -0.46
CA GLU A 40 2.17 -2.84 0.15
C GLU A 40 1.41 -1.57 0.52
N GLN A 41 0.17 -1.45 0.05
CA GLN A 41 -0.64 -0.25 0.24
C GLN A 41 -1.85 -0.54 1.12
N GLU A 42 -1.93 0.13 2.26
CA GLU A 42 -3.07 0.08 3.16
C GLU A 42 -3.99 1.30 2.96
N TYR A 43 -5.30 1.10 3.10
CA TYR A 43 -6.31 2.15 2.98
C TYR A 43 -7.59 1.83 3.74
N PHE A 44 -8.35 2.87 4.08
CA PHE A 44 -9.67 2.75 4.69
C PHE A 44 -10.77 3.02 3.67
N LEU A 45 -11.87 2.26 3.76
CA LEU A 45 -13.10 2.57 3.03
C LEU A 45 -14.14 3.17 3.97
N VAL A 46 -14.69 4.32 3.55
CA VAL A 46 -15.79 4.99 4.23
C VAL A 46 -16.94 5.15 3.26
N ASN A 47 -18.17 4.87 3.70
CA ASN A 47 -19.34 5.14 2.86
C ASN A 47 -19.37 6.62 2.48
N SER A 48 -19.64 6.89 1.20
CA SER A 48 -19.72 8.25 0.65
C SER A 48 -20.66 9.16 1.46
N GLU A 49 -21.84 8.68 1.87
CA GLU A 49 -22.77 9.50 2.66
C GLU A 49 -22.17 9.90 4.01
N THR A 50 -21.49 8.97 4.69
CA THR A 50 -20.79 9.23 5.96
C THR A 50 -19.63 10.19 5.77
N PHE A 51 -18.86 10.04 4.68
CA PHE A 51 -17.77 10.97 4.34
C PHE A 51 -18.33 12.36 4.06
N GLN A 52 -19.46 12.47 3.35
CA GLN A 52 -20.12 13.74 3.06
C GLN A 52 -20.73 14.41 4.28
N ALA A 53 -21.11 13.65 5.31
CA ALA A 53 -21.58 14.21 6.57
C ALA A 53 -20.43 14.71 7.48
N ARG A 54 -19.17 14.42 7.15
CA ARG A 54 -17.99 14.66 8.00
C ARG A 54 -17.00 15.63 7.37
N ASP A 55 -17.15 16.91 7.71
CA ASP A 55 -16.26 17.96 7.22
C ASP A 55 -14.81 17.78 7.68
N ASP A 56 -14.59 17.18 8.85
CA ASP A 56 -13.25 16.86 9.34
C ASP A 56 -12.51 15.86 8.43
N LEU A 57 -13.19 14.80 7.98
CA LEU A 57 -12.64 13.86 7.00
C LEU A 57 -12.35 14.54 5.66
N LYS A 58 -13.25 15.40 5.17
CA LYS A 58 -13.06 16.10 3.89
C LYS A 58 -11.86 17.03 3.88
N PHE A 59 -11.70 17.80 4.96
CA PHE A 59 -10.67 18.85 5.01
C PHE A 59 -9.33 18.36 5.52
N THR A 60 -9.32 17.30 6.33
CA THR A 60 -8.08 16.85 7.00
C THR A 60 -7.66 15.42 6.65
N GLY A 61 -8.49 14.66 5.93
CA GLY A 61 -8.22 13.25 5.61
C GLY A 61 -8.26 12.31 6.81
N ARG A 62 -8.63 12.80 7.99
CA ARG A 62 -8.73 12.03 9.24
C ARG A 62 -9.84 12.57 10.13
N THR A 63 -10.26 11.78 11.10
CA THR A 63 -11.24 12.23 12.10
C THR A 63 -10.55 13.18 13.09
N LEU A 64 -11.14 14.36 13.35
CA LEU A 64 -10.63 15.31 14.36
C LEU A 64 -11.27 15.08 15.73
N LEU A 65 -12.51 14.60 15.72
CA LEU A 65 -13.30 14.29 16.91
C LEU A 65 -13.95 12.91 16.72
N GLY A 66 -14.01 12.16 17.81
CA GLY A 66 -14.59 10.82 17.84
C GLY A 66 -14.71 10.33 19.28
N HIS A 67 -15.65 9.42 19.51
CA HIS A 67 -15.70 8.66 20.76
C HIS A 67 -14.64 7.56 20.73
N GLU A 68 -14.19 7.11 21.90
CA GLU A 68 -13.33 5.92 21.97
C GLU A 68 -14.04 4.71 21.35
N ILE A 69 -13.24 3.84 20.74
CA ILE A 69 -13.72 2.62 20.10
C ILE A 69 -14.37 1.75 21.20
N PRO A 70 -15.61 1.26 21.01
CA PRO A 70 -16.20 0.29 21.92
C PRO A 70 -15.29 -0.94 22.04
N LYS A 71 -14.96 -1.38 23.27
CA LYS A 71 -14.02 -2.49 23.53
C LYS A 71 -14.32 -3.77 22.72
N ASP A 72 -15.59 -4.02 22.42
CA ASP A 72 -16.03 -5.21 21.66
C ASP A 72 -15.78 -5.11 20.14
N GLN A 73 -15.42 -3.95 19.61
CA GLN A 73 -15.17 -3.75 18.17
C GLN A 73 -13.79 -4.27 17.73
N GLU A 74 -12.85 -4.47 18.67
CA GLU A 74 -11.55 -5.12 18.40
C GLU A 74 -11.71 -6.58 17.95
N HIS A 75 -12.82 -7.22 18.30
CA HIS A 75 -13.11 -8.62 17.98
C HIS A 75 -13.92 -8.83 16.68
N VAL A 76 -14.32 -7.75 16.00
CA VAL A 76 -15.24 -7.82 14.83
C VAL A 76 -14.49 -7.71 13.50
N GLY A 77 -13.24 -7.24 13.51
CA GLY A 77 -12.38 -7.07 12.33
C GLY A 77 -11.18 -8.01 12.36
N HIS A 78 -11.40 -9.32 12.38
CA HIS A 78 -10.29 -10.26 12.31
C HIS A 78 -9.65 -10.23 10.90
N TYR A 79 -8.31 -10.29 10.83
CA TYR A 79 -7.48 -10.40 9.63
C TYR A 79 -7.97 -11.48 8.62
N PHE A 80 -8.73 -12.47 9.10
CA PHE A 80 -9.33 -13.57 8.33
C PHE A 80 -10.86 -13.55 8.27
N GLY A 81 -11.51 -12.46 8.70
CA GLY A 81 -12.96 -12.29 8.62
C GLY A 81 -13.44 -12.12 7.19
N ALA A 82 -14.69 -12.51 6.91
CA ALA A 82 -15.28 -12.35 5.58
C ALA A 82 -15.33 -10.87 5.17
N ILE A 83 -14.80 -10.56 3.98
CA ILE A 83 -14.86 -9.21 3.39
C ILE A 83 -16.31 -8.94 2.95
N PRO A 84 -16.92 -7.80 3.30
CA PRO A 84 -18.25 -7.45 2.82
C PRO A 84 -18.31 -7.45 1.28
N ALA A 85 -19.38 -7.96 0.68
CA ALA A 85 -19.50 -8.08 -0.79
C ALA A 85 -19.23 -6.74 -1.52
N LYS A 86 -19.76 -5.62 -1.00
CA LYS A 86 -19.52 -4.27 -1.56
C LYS A 86 -18.04 -3.87 -1.59
N VAL A 87 -17.25 -4.36 -0.65
CA VAL A 87 -15.82 -4.11 -0.58
C VAL A 87 -15.09 -4.96 -1.61
N ILE A 88 -15.49 -6.23 -1.78
CA ILE A 88 -14.97 -7.10 -2.83
C ILE A 88 -15.23 -6.50 -4.20
N ASP A 89 -16.47 -6.09 -4.49
CA ASP A 89 -16.84 -5.47 -5.78
C ASP A 89 -15.99 -4.22 -6.07
N TYR A 90 -15.70 -3.42 -5.03
CA TYR A 90 -14.81 -2.27 -5.14
C TYR A 90 -13.36 -2.68 -5.44
N MET A 91 -12.82 -3.68 -4.75
CA MET A 91 -11.46 -4.17 -4.93
C MET A 91 -11.26 -4.78 -6.33
N GLU A 92 -12.25 -5.53 -6.83
CA GLU A 92 -12.25 -6.05 -8.20
C GLU A 92 -12.22 -4.92 -9.23
N ALA A 93 -13.04 -3.88 -9.06
CA ALA A 93 -13.03 -2.71 -9.95
C ALA A 93 -11.68 -1.96 -9.91
N VAL A 94 -11.07 -1.82 -8.73
CA VAL A 94 -9.72 -1.25 -8.58
C VAL A 94 -8.70 -2.09 -9.33
N ASN A 95 -8.74 -3.41 -9.22
CA ASN A 95 -7.83 -4.31 -9.92
C ASN A 95 -7.94 -4.19 -11.44
N GLU A 96 -9.16 -4.13 -11.97
CA GLU A 96 -9.36 -3.94 -13.42
C GLU A 96 -8.68 -2.66 -13.93
N GLU A 97 -8.79 -1.56 -13.19
CA GLU A 97 -8.13 -0.30 -13.54
C GLU A 97 -6.60 -0.38 -13.38
N LEU A 98 -6.11 -0.99 -12.31
CA LEU A 98 -4.67 -1.19 -12.09
C LEU A 98 -4.05 -2.05 -13.20
N TRP A 99 -4.73 -3.11 -13.63
CA TRP A 99 -4.26 -3.97 -14.72
C TRP A 99 -4.18 -3.23 -16.05
N LYS A 100 -5.14 -2.34 -16.34
CA LYS A 100 -5.08 -1.45 -17.53
C LYS A 100 -3.85 -0.54 -17.49
N LEU A 101 -3.39 -0.15 -16.31
CA LEU A 101 -2.18 0.65 -16.08
C LEU A 101 -0.89 -0.20 -16.01
N GLY A 102 -0.98 -1.52 -16.12
CA GLY A 102 0.15 -2.45 -16.02
C GLY A 102 0.63 -2.72 -14.59
N ILE A 103 -0.18 -2.38 -13.58
CA ILE A 103 0.08 -2.65 -12.16
C ILE A 103 -0.64 -3.95 -11.80
N HIS A 104 0.11 -5.01 -11.50
CA HIS A 104 -0.47 -6.30 -11.14
C HIS A 104 -0.57 -6.44 -9.62
N ALA A 105 -1.72 -6.03 -9.05
CA ALA A 105 -2.06 -6.35 -7.68
C ALA A 105 -2.35 -7.85 -7.54
N LYS A 106 -1.76 -8.52 -6.55
CA LYS A 106 -1.80 -9.99 -6.41
C LYS A 106 -2.46 -10.48 -5.13
N VAL A 107 -2.32 -9.73 -4.03
CA VAL A 107 -2.79 -10.20 -2.71
C VAL A 107 -3.57 -9.09 -2.02
N GLU A 108 -4.70 -9.51 -1.47
CA GLU A 108 -5.71 -8.64 -0.88
C GLU A 108 -6.24 -9.27 0.41
N HIS A 109 -6.31 -8.48 1.48
CA HIS A 109 -6.93 -8.93 2.74
C HIS A 109 -7.43 -7.75 3.58
N ASN A 110 -8.34 -8.07 4.51
CA ASN A 110 -8.67 -7.18 5.63
C ASN A 110 -7.43 -6.99 6.51
N GLU A 111 -7.26 -5.79 7.04
CA GLU A 111 -6.25 -5.50 8.05
C GLU A 111 -6.88 -5.42 9.45
N VAL A 112 -6.05 -5.35 10.49
CA VAL A 112 -6.47 -5.46 11.90
C VAL A 112 -7.51 -4.41 12.34
N SER A 113 -7.61 -3.27 11.63
CA SER A 113 -8.58 -2.21 11.92
C SER A 113 -9.87 -2.34 11.08
N PRO A 114 -11.06 -2.10 11.64
CA PRO A 114 -12.31 -2.13 10.89
C PRO A 114 -12.28 -1.23 9.64
N HIS A 115 -12.64 -1.80 8.49
CA HIS A 115 -12.60 -1.14 7.17
C HIS A 115 -11.22 -0.79 6.63
N SER A 116 -10.15 -1.27 7.27
CA SER A 116 -8.80 -1.21 6.72
C SER A 116 -8.57 -2.40 5.79
N LEU A 117 -8.02 -2.12 4.62
CA LEU A 117 -7.72 -3.09 3.58
C LEU A 117 -6.28 -2.89 3.12
N LYS A 118 -5.68 -3.96 2.61
CA LYS A 118 -4.34 -3.96 2.06
C LYS A 118 -4.34 -4.50 0.64
N LEU A 119 -3.54 -3.88 -0.23
CA LEU A 119 -3.30 -4.28 -1.61
C LEU A 119 -1.79 -4.41 -1.85
N LEU A 120 -1.39 -5.54 -2.43
CA LEU A 120 0.00 -5.91 -2.77
C LEU A 120 0.22 -5.94 -4.28
#